data_AF-A0A831YE08-F1
#
_entry.id   AF-A0A831YE08-F1
#
_cell.length_a   1.000
_cell.length_b   1.000
_cell.length_c   1.000
_cell.angle_alpha   90.00
_cell.angle_beta   90.00
_cell.angle_gamma   90.00
#
_symmetry.space_group_name_H-M   'P 1'
#
loop_
_entity.id
_entity.type
_entity.pdbx_description
1 polymer ?
#
loop_
_entity_poly.entity_id
_entity_poly.type
_entity_poly.pdbx_seq_one_letter_code
_entity_poly.pdbx_strand_id
1 'polypeptide(L)'
;IQNLHKRYGIPSNYSAFYGFHLYDDRFNIEKEPNEPFRFGWVVEIDPLNPNRPPVKRTALGRIKHEAATCVVGKSGKVVVYMGDDERFQYIYKFVTKGKYDPNNREANFGLLDEGTLYTAKFNDDFTGEWIMLASVEAGKITVNSNLPDMYKNDPVLVFIDTRGAASALGATQMDRPEDFEWNPITKSAWAVMTYNDKRTNPNAPNPRYPNNFGHIIEIKEEGEDPESTKFKWDIPILCGISGSPDTNSQLVLYKKPASNDTPSISAPDNIAIDKLGNVWIATDGNPGKSRLQKNDGVYVLNPFNKEFKMFLSGIPGCEICGPEFTNDYKYFFCAIQHPGEDPEDTGRILSQWPYLNDGVKIPRPSVLFVRRKDGKDIYA
;
A
#
# COMPACT_ATOMS: atom_id res chain seq x y z
N ILE A 1 2.47 -18.92 -20.16
CA ILE A 1 2.63 -17.46 -20.33
C ILE A 1 1.28 -16.74 -20.41
N GLN A 2 0.43 -16.99 -21.42
CA GLN A 2 -0.85 -16.26 -21.57
C GLN A 2 -1.73 -16.24 -20.30
N ASN A 3 -1.91 -17.38 -19.62
CA ASN A 3 -2.66 -17.44 -18.36
C ASN A 3 -2.04 -16.58 -17.25
N LEU A 4 -0.71 -16.54 -17.16
CA LEU A 4 0.01 -15.68 -16.22
C LEU A 4 -0.21 -14.20 -16.56
N HIS A 5 -0.10 -13.83 -17.83
CA HIS A 5 -0.40 -12.46 -18.27
C HIS A 5 -1.82 -12.05 -17.92
N LYS A 6 -2.81 -12.92 -18.16
CA LYS A 6 -4.21 -12.67 -17.80
C LYS A 6 -4.40 -12.44 -16.30
N ARG A 7 -3.71 -13.19 -15.44
CA ARG A 7 -3.78 -13.03 -13.96
C ARG A 7 -3.27 -11.66 -13.49
N TYR A 8 -2.37 -11.05 -14.26
CA TYR A 8 -1.77 -9.75 -13.98
C TYR A 8 -2.37 -8.61 -14.83
N GLY A 9 -3.44 -8.87 -15.59
CA GLY A 9 -4.11 -7.87 -16.41
C GLY A 9 -3.26 -7.38 -17.59
N ILE A 10 -2.54 -8.30 -18.25
CA ILE A 10 -1.62 -7.99 -19.35
C ILE A 10 -2.17 -8.61 -20.66
N PRO A 11 -2.33 -7.83 -21.75
CA PRO A 11 -2.14 -6.38 -21.80
C PRO A 11 -3.23 -5.63 -21.04
N SER A 12 -2.89 -4.44 -20.53
CA SER A 12 -3.85 -3.57 -19.86
C SER A 12 -4.84 -2.96 -20.86
N ASN A 13 -6.07 -2.67 -20.42
CA ASN A 13 -7.05 -1.92 -21.22
C ASN A 13 -6.57 -0.49 -21.57
N TYR A 14 -5.59 0.05 -20.83
CA TYR A 14 -4.96 1.33 -21.12
C TYR A 14 -3.79 1.24 -22.12
N SER A 15 -3.43 0.04 -22.59
CA SER A 15 -2.28 -0.14 -23.51
C SER A 15 -2.40 0.68 -24.79
N ALA A 16 -3.61 0.80 -25.36
CA ALA A 16 -3.88 1.63 -26.53
C ALA A 16 -3.76 3.13 -26.25
N PHE A 17 -4.14 3.56 -25.04
CA PHE A 17 -3.99 4.96 -24.62
C PHE A 17 -2.52 5.36 -24.50
N TYR A 18 -1.68 4.51 -23.88
CA TYR A 18 -0.24 4.76 -23.77
C TYR A 18 0.52 4.59 -25.09
N GLY A 19 0.14 3.60 -25.90
CA GLY A 19 0.68 3.40 -27.25
C GLY A 19 2.15 2.97 -27.35
N PHE A 20 2.87 2.72 -26.24
CA PHE A 20 4.32 2.41 -26.28
C PHE A 20 4.67 1.20 -27.15
N HIS A 21 3.82 0.17 -27.15
CA HIS A 21 4.00 -1.05 -27.95
C HIS A 21 3.97 -0.82 -29.48
N LEU A 22 3.50 0.35 -29.94
CA LEU A 22 3.51 0.74 -31.35
C LEU A 22 4.89 1.24 -31.81
N TYR A 23 5.75 1.66 -30.88
CA TYR A 23 7.01 2.34 -31.17
C TYR A 23 8.24 1.64 -30.59
N ASP A 24 8.07 0.82 -29.56
CA ASP A 24 9.14 0.06 -28.92
C ASP A 24 8.69 -1.40 -28.70
N ASP A 25 9.39 -2.32 -29.38
CA ASP A 25 9.13 -3.76 -29.35
C ASP A 25 9.20 -4.35 -27.94
N ARG A 26 9.95 -3.71 -27.02
CA ARG A 26 10.00 -4.07 -25.61
C ARG A 26 8.61 -4.12 -24.97
N PHE A 27 7.69 -3.25 -25.37
CA PHE A 27 6.33 -3.21 -24.81
C PHE A 27 5.32 -4.01 -25.64
N ASN A 28 5.74 -4.62 -26.75
CA ASN A 28 4.90 -5.47 -27.58
C ASN A 28 5.01 -6.93 -27.12
N ILE A 29 3.99 -7.41 -26.39
CA ILE A 29 3.97 -8.76 -25.83
C ILE A 29 3.91 -9.89 -26.87
N GLU A 30 3.60 -9.58 -28.14
CA GLU A 30 3.67 -10.57 -29.22
C GLU A 30 5.11 -10.80 -29.67
N LYS A 31 5.98 -9.79 -29.51
CA LYS A 31 7.41 -9.84 -29.84
C LYS A 31 8.27 -10.21 -28.63
N GLU A 32 8.00 -9.60 -27.48
CA GLU A 32 8.75 -9.76 -26.24
C GLU A 32 7.86 -10.31 -25.10
N PRO A 33 7.35 -11.55 -25.21
CA PRO A 33 6.36 -12.12 -24.28
C PRO A 33 6.88 -12.32 -22.85
N ASN A 34 8.19 -12.31 -22.64
CA ASN A 34 8.79 -12.47 -21.31
C ASN A 34 9.09 -11.13 -20.62
N GLU A 35 9.08 -10.03 -21.35
CA GLU A 35 9.41 -8.71 -20.81
C GLU A 35 8.50 -8.30 -19.63
N PRO A 36 7.19 -8.60 -19.63
CA PRO A 36 6.33 -8.33 -18.47
C PRO A 36 6.74 -9.03 -17.17
N PHE A 37 7.45 -10.17 -17.24
CA PHE A 37 7.97 -10.86 -16.05
C PHE A 37 9.16 -10.14 -15.42
N ARG A 38 9.77 -9.18 -16.12
CA ARG A 38 10.86 -8.35 -15.60
C ARG A 38 10.33 -7.12 -14.82
N PHE A 39 9.01 -6.92 -14.69
CA PHE A 39 8.40 -5.81 -13.95
C PHE A 39 7.42 -6.31 -12.87
N GLY A 40 7.05 -5.40 -11.96
CA GLY A 40 6.24 -5.73 -10.77
C GLY A 40 7.07 -6.22 -9.59
N TRP A 41 8.27 -5.68 -9.41
CA TRP A 41 9.22 -6.07 -8.36
C TRP A 41 9.56 -4.87 -7.49
N VAL A 42 9.77 -5.09 -6.19
CA VAL A 42 10.48 -4.13 -5.34
C VAL A 42 11.89 -3.91 -5.89
N VAL A 43 12.32 -2.65 -5.98
CA VAL A 43 13.64 -2.25 -6.46
C VAL A 43 14.39 -1.54 -5.33
N GLU A 44 15.52 -2.09 -4.91
CA GLU A 44 16.41 -1.44 -3.94
C GLU A 44 17.35 -0.47 -4.66
N ILE A 45 17.40 0.77 -4.17
CA ILE A 45 18.21 1.87 -4.72
C ILE A 45 19.10 2.40 -3.59
N ASP A 46 20.37 2.65 -3.90
CA ASP A 46 21.29 3.33 -2.99
C ASP A 46 21.31 4.84 -3.30
N PRO A 47 20.62 5.69 -2.52
CA PRO A 47 20.61 7.14 -2.78
C PRO A 47 21.94 7.82 -2.43
N LEU A 48 22.86 7.15 -1.73
CA LEU A 48 24.17 7.68 -1.35
C LEU A 48 25.28 7.29 -2.34
N ASN A 49 25.02 6.35 -3.24
CA ASN A 49 25.95 5.93 -4.26
C ASN A 49 25.30 5.91 -5.65
N PRO A 50 25.42 7.00 -6.43
CA PRO A 50 24.78 7.11 -7.75
C PRO A 50 25.33 6.12 -8.79
N ASN A 51 26.46 5.46 -8.51
CA ASN A 51 27.07 4.49 -9.41
C ASN A 51 26.67 3.04 -9.07
N ARG A 52 26.00 2.80 -7.94
CA ARG A 52 25.51 1.45 -7.60
C ARG A 52 24.24 1.19 -8.41
N PRO A 53 24.19 0.13 -9.24
CA PRO A 53 23.00 -0.17 -10.01
C PRO A 53 21.84 -0.57 -9.08
N PRO A 54 20.61 -0.09 -9.34
CA PRO A 54 19.41 -0.58 -8.66
C PRO A 54 19.22 -2.08 -8.85
N VAL A 55 18.66 -2.76 -7.85
CA VAL A 55 18.46 -4.23 -7.87
C VAL A 55 17.00 -4.57 -7.64
N LYS A 56 16.42 -5.37 -8.55
CA LYS A 56 15.08 -5.97 -8.37
C LYS A 56 15.17 -7.12 -7.36
N ARG A 57 14.48 -7.01 -6.24
CA ARG A 57 14.50 -7.98 -5.15
C ARG A 57 13.43 -9.05 -5.35
N THR A 58 13.75 -10.05 -6.16
CA THR A 58 12.77 -11.05 -6.62
C THR A 58 12.23 -11.95 -5.52
N ALA A 59 12.95 -12.13 -4.41
CA ALA A 59 12.50 -12.93 -3.28
C ALA A 59 11.25 -12.32 -2.58
N LEU A 60 10.97 -11.03 -2.81
CA LEU A 60 9.77 -10.35 -2.32
C LEU A 60 8.52 -10.64 -3.19
N GLY A 61 8.68 -11.38 -4.30
CA GLY A 61 7.58 -11.77 -5.18
C GLY A 61 7.16 -10.68 -6.16
N ARG A 62 6.46 -11.10 -7.22
CA ARG A 62 5.99 -10.22 -8.29
C ARG A 62 4.51 -9.91 -8.13
N ILE A 63 4.19 -8.65 -7.87
CA ILE A 63 2.82 -8.13 -7.70
C ILE A 63 2.75 -6.66 -8.19
N LYS A 64 1.59 -6.02 -8.07
CA LYS A 64 1.48 -4.56 -8.21
C LYS A 64 1.79 -3.95 -6.83
N HIS A 65 3.08 -3.95 -6.49
CA HIS A 65 3.56 -3.43 -5.21
C HIS A 65 3.17 -1.96 -5.07
N GLU A 66 2.52 -1.62 -3.96
CA GLU A 66 2.30 -0.24 -3.55
C GLU A 66 3.42 0.21 -2.60
N ALA A 67 3.51 -0.45 -1.45
CA ALA A 67 4.51 -0.18 -0.42
C ALA A 67 5.45 -1.37 -0.16
N ALA A 68 6.59 -1.09 0.47
CA ALA A 68 7.58 -2.07 0.93
C ALA A 68 8.13 -1.70 2.32
N THR A 69 7.24 -1.67 3.30
CA THR A 69 7.50 -1.15 4.65
C THR A 69 8.42 -2.07 5.43
N CYS A 70 9.61 -1.58 5.77
CA CYS A 70 10.65 -2.35 6.42
C CYS A 70 10.68 -2.15 7.94
N VAL A 71 10.74 -3.24 8.69
CA VAL A 71 10.84 -3.24 10.16
C VAL A 71 11.92 -4.20 10.61
N VAL A 72 12.75 -3.81 11.56
CA VAL A 72 13.70 -4.73 12.21
C VAL A 72 12.99 -5.46 13.35
N GLY A 73 12.83 -6.76 13.21
CA GLY A 73 12.23 -7.64 14.22
C GLY A 73 13.12 -7.87 15.44
N LYS A 74 12.56 -8.53 16.46
CA LYS A 74 13.24 -8.72 17.76
C LYS A 74 14.52 -9.54 17.65
N SER A 75 14.61 -10.44 16.66
CA SER A 75 15.81 -11.24 16.42
C SER A 75 16.89 -10.51 15.61
N GLY A 76 16.56 -9.32 15.08
CA GLY A 76 17.39 -8.53 14.18
C GLY A 76 17.14 -8.79 12.69
N LYS A 77 16.20 -9.66 12.34
CA LYS A 77 15.78 -9.86 10.94
C LYS A 77 14.98 -8.67 10.43
N VAL A 78 15.01 -8.42 9.13
CA VAL A 78 14.16 -7.41 8.49
C VAL A 78 12.87 -8.08 8.02
N VAL A 79 11.77 -7.43 8.33
CA VAL A 79 10.42 -7.77 7.89
C VAL A 79 9.99 -6.72 6.88
N VAL A 80 9.41 -7.13 5.77
CA VAL A 80 8.89 -6.23 4.73
C VAL A 80 7.41 -6.53 4.52
N TYR A 81 6.52 -5.59 4.80
CA TYR A 81 5.09 -5.69 4.50
C TYR A 81 4.80 -5.06 3.14
N MET A 82 3.94 -5.70 2.34
CA MET A 82 3.65 -5.29 0.96
C MET A 82 2.17 -5.48 0.63
N GLY A 83 1.56 -4.46 0.01
CA GLY A 83 0.23 -4.52 -0.60
C GLY A 83 0.32 -4.83 -2.10
N ASP A 84 -0.65 -5.60 -2.61
CA ASP A 84 -0.89 -5.77 -4.05
C ASP A 84 -2.11 -4.96 -4.46
N ASP A 85 -1.91 -3.75 -4.98
CA ASP A 85 -3.00 -2.83 -5.29
C ASP A 85 -3.74 -3.28 -6.57
N GLU A 86 -4.70 -4.17 -6.35
CA GLU A 86 -5.81 -4.43 -7.24
C GLU A 86 -6.94 -5.08 -6.44
N ARG A 87 -8.18 -4.88 -6.91
CA ARG A 87 -9.36 -5.47 -6.25
C ARG A 87 -9.17 -6.98 -6.13
N PHE A 88 -9.50 -7.51 -4.95
CA PHE A 88 -9.44 -8.94 -4.63
C PHE A 88 -8.04 -9.57 -4.68
N GLN A 89 -6.99 -8.75 -4.59
CA GLN A 89 -5.62 -9.23 -4.37
C GLN A 89 -5.29 -9.26 -2.88
N TYR A 90 -4.01 -9.40 -2.55
CA TYR A 90 -3.57 -9.93 -1.26
C TYR A 90 -2.60 -8.99 -0.56
N ILE A 91 -2.41 -9.27 0.73
CA ILE A 91 -1.38 -8.66 1.56
C ILE A 91 -0.26 -9.68 1.73
N TYR A 92 0.98 -9.20 1.66
CA TYR A 92 2.19 -10.01 1.73
C TYR A 92 3.13 -9.54 2.83
N LYS A 93 3.99 -10.47 3.25
CA LYS A 93 5.05 -10.23 4.22
C LYS A 93 6.29 -11.02 3.80
N PHE A 94 7.46 -10.42 3.87
CA PHE A 94 8.73 -11.09 3.68
C PHE A 94 9.56 -10.98 4.96
N VAL A 95 10.23 -12.05 5.37
CA VAL A 95 11.15 -12.03 6.53
C VAL A 95 12.51 -12.52 6.08
N THR A 96 13.54 -11.69 6.25
CA THR A 96 14.90 -12.04 5.83
C THR A 96 15.44 -13.24 6.59
N LYS A 97 16.31 -14.01 5.95
CA LYS A 97 17.07 -15.08 6.63
C LYS A 97 18.18 -14.47 7.48
N GLY A 98 18.92 -13.52 6.92
CA GLY A 98 19.98 -12.78 7.61
C GLY A 98 19.44 -11.70 8.55
N LYS A 99 20.35 -11.08 9.30
CA LYS A 99 20.05 -9.99 10.25
C LYS A 99 20.60 -8.67 9.72
N TYR A 100 19.91 -7.59 10.07
CA TYR A 100 20.38 -6.23 9.87
C TYR A 100 21.56 -5.94 10.80
N ASP A 101 22.65 -5.40 10.24
CA ASP A 101 23.79 -4.88 10.98
C ASP A 101 23.72 -3.33 11.02
N PRO A 102 23.41 -2.72 12.17
CA PRO A 102 23.32 -1.26 12.29
C PRO A 102 24.69 -0.57 12.19
N ASN A 103 25.80 -1.31 12.34
CA ASN A 103 27.15 -0.77 12.35
C ASN A 103 27.89 -1.03 11.03
N ASN A 104 27.33 -1.85 10.14
CA ASN A 104 27.93 -2.17 8.84
C ASN A 104 26.90 -2.13 7.72
N ARG A 105 26.74 -0.94 7.13
CA ARG A 105 25.83 -0.72 6.00
C ARG A 105 26.09 -1.67 4.84
N GLU A 106 27.35 -1.89 4.48
CA GLU A 106 27.70 -2.70 3.31
C GLU A 106 27.31 -4.18 3.49
N ALA A 107 27.31 -4.68 4.73
CA ALA A 107 26.86 -6.04 5.04
C ALA A 107 25.35 -6.25 4.84
N ASN A 108 24.55 -5.17 4.75
CA ASN A 108 23.11 -5.26 4.59
C ASN A 108 22.67 -5.38 3.12
N PHE A 109 23.55 -5.08 2.15
CA PHE A 109 23.18 -5.25 0.74
C PHE A 109 23.06 -6.73 0.40
N GLY A 110 21.95 -7.10 -0.24
CA GLY A 110 21.61 -8.48 -0.54
C GLY A 110 20.84 -9.20 0.58
N LEU A 111 20.58 -8.53 1.71
CA LEU A 111 19.78 -9.10 2.80
C LEU A 111 18.37 -9.51 2.34
N LEU A 112 17.82 -8.80 1.35
CA LEU A 112 16.52 -9.03 0.74
C LEU A 112 16.51 -10.15 -0.32
N ASP A 113 17.64 -10.79 -0.60
CA ASP A 113 17.71 -11.90 -1.58
C ASP A 113 17.42 -13.27 -0.94
N GLU A 114 17.52 -13.39 0.40
CA GLU A 114 17.28 -14.62 1.15
C GLU A 114 16.32 -14.39 2.32
N GLY A 115 15.31 -15.25 2.43
CA GLY A 115 14.25 -15.12 3.42
C GLY A 115 13.02 -15.93 3.05
N THR A 116 11.90 -15.63 3.70
CA THR A 116 10.63 -16.32 3.48
C THR A 116 9.54 -15.32 3.10
N LEU A 117 8.87 -15.58 1.98
CA LEU A 117 7.70 -14.84 1.52
C LEU A 117 6.42 -15.50 2.02
N TYR A 118 5.51 -14.68 2.54
CA TYR A 118 4.22 -15.06 3.10
C TYR A 118 3.08 -14.25 2.47
N THR A 119 1.87 -14.80 2.52
CA THR A 119 0.61 -14.11 2.22
C THR A 119 -0.32 -14.17 3.43
N ALA A 120 -1.16 -13.15 3.62
CA ALA A 120 -2.07 -13.11 4.75
C ALA A 120 -3.35 -13.93 4.52
N LYS A 121 -3.83 -14.57 5.60
CA LYS A 121 -5.19 -15.06 5.75
C LYS A 121 -5.81 -14.48 7.02
N PHE A 122 -6.92 -13.78 6.84
CA PHE A 122 -7.74 -13.18 7.88
C PHE A 122 -8.97 -14.07 8.11
N ASN A 123 -9.20 -14.48 9.36
CA ASN A 123 -10.35 -15.26 9.78
C ASN A 123 -11.45 -14.34 10.33
N ASP A 124 -12.72 -14.74 10.17
CA ASP A 124 -13.87 -13.94 10.60
C ASP A 124 -13.97 -13.73 12.13
N ASP A 125 -13.17 -14.44 12.92
CA ASP A 125 -13.07 -14.33 14.38
C ASP A 125 -11.99 -13.34 14.85
N PHE A 126 -11.50 -12.47 13.96
CA PHE A 126 -10.46 -11.48 14.23
C PHE A 126 -9.07 -12.06 14.52
N THR A 127 -8.85 -13.34 14.19
CA THR A 127 -7.52 -13.95 14.12
C THR A 127 -7.02 -14.00 12.68
N GLY A 128 -5.73 -14.24 12.50
CA GLY A 128 -5.18 -14.52 11.19
C GLY A 128 -3.79 -15.13 11.26
N GLU A 129 -3.31 -15.53 10.09
CA GLU A 129 -2.03 -16.20 9.91
C GLU A 129 -1.32 -15.72 8.64
N TRP A 130 0.00 -15.73 8.70
CA TRP A 130 0.88 -15.56 7.56
C TRP A 130 1.21 -16.94 6.99
N ILE A 131 0.65 -17.23 5.82
CA ILE A 131 0.87 -18.50 5.12
C ILE A 131 2.14 -18.38 4.29
N MET A 132 3.12 -19.24 4.57
CA MET A 132 4.34 -19.32 3.77
C MET A 132 4.00 -19.65 2.32
N LEU A 133 4.58 -18.92 1.37
CA LEU A 133 4.56 -19.23 -0.06
C LEU A 133 5.82 -19.99 -0.46
N ALA A 134 6.98 -19.38 -0.21
CA ALA A 134 8.29 -19.96 -0.46
C ALA A 134 9.37 -19.30 0.41
N SER A 135 10.47 -20.02 0.63
CA SER A 135 11.70 -19.47 1.20
C SER A 135 12.87 -19.66 0.25
N VAL A 136 13.82 -18.73 0.29
CA VAL A 136 15.08 -18.76 -0.45
C VAL A 136 16.23 -18.72 0.54
N GLU A 137 17.11 -19.72 0.48
CA GLU A 137 18.32 -19.78 1.30
C GLU A 137 19.46 -20.36 0.47
N ALA A 138 20.58 -19.65 0.37
CA ALA A 138 21.74 -20.03 -0.45
C ALA A 138 21.36 -20.46 -1.89
N GLY A 139 20.44 -19.70 -2.50
CA GLY A 139 19.92 -19.97 -3.85
C GLY A 139 18.95 -21.15 -3.97
N LYS A 140 18.68 -21.90 -2.89
CA LYS A 140 17.69 -22.98 -2.88
C LYS A 140 16.31 -22.44 -2.53
N ILE A 141 15.32 -22.75 -3.35
CA ILE A 141 13.91 -22.39 -3.11
C ILE A 141 13.18 -23.57 -2.48
N THR A 142 12.54 -23.35 -1.33
CA THR A 142 11.62 -24.29 -0.70
C THR A 142 10.21 -23.72 -0.75
N VAL A 143 9.27 -24.42 -1.39
CA VAL A 143 7.87 -23.97 -1.51
C VAL A 143 6.98 -24.63 -0.47
N ASN A 144 5.85 -24.00 -0.16
CA ASN A 144 4.82 -24.62 0.68
C ASN A 144 4.33 -25.95 0.08
N SER A 145 4.28 -27.00 0.89
CA SER A 145 3.89 -28.35 0.46
C SER A 145 2.46 -28.45 -0.08
N ASN A 146 1.58 -27.53 0.34
CA ASN A 146 0.18 -27.50 -0.08
C ASN A 146 -0.03 -26.79 -1.41
N LEU A 147 1.02 -26.21 -2.01
CA LEU A 147 0.91 -25.64 -3.35
C LEU A 147 0.69 -26.74 -4.40
N PRO A 148 0.06 -26.42 -5.54
CA PRO A 148 -0.04 -27.31 -6.68
C PRO A 148 1.33 -27.76 -7.20
N ASP A 149 1.39 -28.94 -7.83
CA ASP A 149 2.64 -29.56 -8.28
C ASP A 149 3.42 -28.70 -9.27
N MET A 150 2.76 -27.83 -10.05
CA MET A 150 3.46 -26.89 -10.93
C MET A 150 4.48 -26.01 -10.20
N TYR A 151 4.18 -25.58 -8.97
CA TYR A 151 5.11 -24.78 -8.15
C TYR A 151 6.18 -25.64 -7.47
N LYS A 152 5.91 -26.93 -7.22
CA LYS A 152 6.93 -27.86 -6.68
C LYS A 152 7.93 -28.26 -7.74
N ASN A 153 7.45 -28.47 -8.96
CA ASN A 153 8.25 -28.85 -10.12
C ASN A 153 9.08 -27.67 -10.64
N ASP A 154 8.56 -26.44 -10.53
CA ASP A 154 9.29 -25.20 -10.81
C ASP A 154 9.07 -24.16 -9.69
N PRO A 155 9.88 -24.22 -8.61
CA PRO A 155 9.78 -23.32 -7.46
C PRO A 155 9.90 -21.82 -7.78
N VAL A 156 10.56 -21.46 -8.88
CA VAL A 156 10.71 -20.05 -9.29
C VAL A 156 9.35 -19.43 -9.62
N LEU A 157 8.38 -20.24 -10.06
CA LEU A 157 7.02 -19.77 -10.38
C LEU A 157 6.32 -19.12 -9.20
N VAL A 158 6.66 -19.45 -7.95
CA VAL A 158 6.06 -18.78 -6.78
C VAL A 158 6.36 -17.28 -6.76
N PHE A 159 7.53 -16.87 -7.24
CA PHE A 159 7.93 -15.47 -7.30
C PHE A 159 7.44 -14.76 -8.57
N ILE A 160 7.20 -15.49 -9.66
CA ILE A 160 6.68 -14.93 -10.93
C ILE A 160 5.15 -14.81 -10.92
N ASP A 161 4.47 -15.82 -10.35
CA ASP A 161 3.02 -15.94 -10.18
C ASP A 161 2.64 -15.94 -8.69
N THR A 162 3.18 -14.96 -7.96
CA THR A 162 2.93 -14.78 -6.52
C THR A 162 1.43 -14.66 -6.21
N ARG A 163 0.66 -14.05 -7.11
CA ARG A 163 -0.80 -14.01 -7.04
C ARG A 163 -1.42 -15.40 -7.12
N GLY A 164 -1.04 -16.22 -8.10
CA GLY A 164 -1.55 -17.58 -8.26
C GLY A 164 -1.21 -18.49 -7.08
N ALA A 165 0.02 -18.39 -6.56
CA ALA A 165 0.45 -19.14 -5.38
C ALA A 165 -0.36 -18.76 -4.13
N ALA A 166 -0.60 -17.46 -3.90
CA ALA A 166 -1.43 -16.99 -2.80
C ALA A 166 -2.89 -17.45 -2.94
N SER A 167 -3.47 -17.37 -4.14
CA SER A 167 -4.81 -17.89 -4.43
C SER A 167 -4.92 -19.38 -4.09
N ALA A 168 -3.92 -20.19 -4.48
CA ALA A 168 -3.92 -21.64 -4.28
C ALA A 168 -3.86 -22.05 -2.80
N LEU A 169 -3.32 -21.20 -1.93
CA LEU A 169 -3.26 -21.43 -0.49
C LEU A 169 -4.42 -20.79 0.29
N GLY A 170 -5.37 -20.17 -0.40
CA GLY A 170 -6.56 -19.59 0.22
C GLY A 170 -6.29 -18.28 0.98
N ALA A 171 -5.35 -17.46 0.48
CA ALA A 171 -5.15 -16.10 0.99
C ALA A 171 -6.45 -15.27 0.90
N THR A 172 -6.64 -14.35 1.83
CA THR A 172 -7.86 -13.52 1.87
C THR A 172 -7.81 -12.46 0.79
N GLN A 173 -8.83 -12.43 -0.08
CA GLN A 173 -8.99 -11.38 -1.09
C GLN A 173 -9.43 -10.06 -0.45
N MET A 174 -8.62 -9.03 -0.63
CA MET A 174 -8.73 -7.74 0.04
C MET A 174 -9.28 -6.62 -0.86
N ASP A 175 -9.67 -5.51 -0.24
CA ASP A 175 -10.22 -4.33 -0.89
C ASP A 175 -9.13 -3.33 -1.29
N ARG A 176 -8.33 -3.71 -2.30
CA ARG A 176 -7.20 -2.92 -2.83
C ARG A 176 -6.20 -2.52 -1.73
N PRO A 177 -5.34 -3.46 -1.30
CA PRO A 177 -4.23 -3.15 -0.41
C PRO A 177 -3.30 -2.11 -1.06
N GLU A 178 -3.23 -0.93 -0.45
CA GLU A 178 -2.28 0.11 -0.84
C GLU A 178 -1.13 0.14 0.17
N ASP A 179 -0.99 1.21 0.94
CA ASP A 179 0.16 1.43 1.80
C ASP A 179 0.15 0.62 3.11
N PHE A 180 1.34 0.47 3.69
CA PHE A 180 1.60 -0.19 4.96
C PHE A 180 2.45 0.70 5.84
N GLU A 181 2.18 0.71 7.14
CA GLU A 181 3.10 1.28 8.11
C GLU A 181 3.20 0.46 9.38
N TRP A 182 4.39 0.43 9.98
CA TRP A 182 4.57 -0.14 11.31
C TRP A 182 4.47 0.95 12.35
N ASN A 183 3.50 0.83 13.25
CA ASN A 183 3.36 1.75 14.34
C ASN A 183 4.22 1.30 15.53
N PRO A 184 5.32 1.99 15.86
CA PRO A 184 6.25 1.56 16.90
C PRO A 184 5.68 1.74 18.31
N ILE A 185 4.56 2.44 18.47
CA ILE A 185 3.91 2.65 19.78
C ILE A 185 2.88 1.56 20.04
N THR A 186 2.05 1.23 19.04
CA THR A 186 1.07 0.13 19.16
C THR A 186 1.66 -1.25 18.88
N LYS A 187 2.90 -1.32 18.35
CA LYS A 187 3.62 -2.54 17.96
C LYS A 187 2.79 -3.41 16.98
N SER A 188 2.25 -2.75 15.97
CA SER A 188 1.35 -3.35 14.99
C SER A 188 1.58 -2.78 13.59
N ALA A 189 1.28 -3.59 12.57
CA ALA A 189 1.26 -3.15 11.19
C ALA A 189 -0.13 -2.58 10.84
N TRP A 190 -0.16 -1.48 10.10
CA TRP A 190 -1.37 -0.81 9.63
C TRP A 190 -1.42 -0.93 8.11
N ALA A 191 -2.52 -1.43 7.56
CA ALA A 191 -2.68 -1.76 6.16
C ALA A 191 -3.88 -1.01 5.57
N VAL A 192 -3.68 -0.29 4.47
CA VAL A 192 -4.72 0.54 3.87
C VAL A 192 -5.47 -0.22 2.79
N MET A 193 -6.80 -0.17 2.85
CA MET A 193 -7.71 -0.78 1.87
C MET A 193 -8.52 0.34 1.21
N THR A 194 -8.05 0.86 0.08
CA THR A 194 -8.55 2.13 -0.46
C THR A 194 -10.03 2.09 -0.84
N TYR A 195 -10.49 1.05 -1.54
CA TYR A 195 -11.89 0.75 -1.81
C TYR A 195 -12.03 -0.50 -2.70
N ASN A 196 -13.25 -1.04 -2.78
CA ASN A 196 -13.62 -2.08 -3.74
C ASN A 196 -15.10 -2.00 -4.09
N ASP A 197 -15.41 -1.18 -5.09
CA ASP A 197 -16.75 -1.02 -5.69
C ASP A 197 -17.24 -2.28 -6.42
N LYS A 198 -16.37 -3.29 -6.62
CA LYS A 198 -16.72 -4.58 -7.23
C LYS A 198 -16.99 -5.68 -6.20
N ARG A 199 -16.71 -5.45 -4.91
CA ARG A 199 -17.07 -6.43 -3.86
C ARG A 199 -18.56 -6.70 -3.96
N THR A 200 -18.97 -7.95 -3.76
CA THR A 200 -20.38 -8.36 -3.70
C THR A 200 -20.65 -9.25 -2.49
N ASN A 201 -19.63 -9.98 -2.05
CA ASN A 201 -19.66 -10.82 -0.85
C ASN A 201 -18.75 -10.20 0.22
N PRO A 202 -19.31 -9.47 1.21
CA PRO A 202 -18.54 -8.99 2.34
C PRO A 202 -18.12 -10.15 3.25
N ASN A 203 -17.00 -9.96 3.93
CA ASN A 203 -16.52 -10.83 5.01
C ASN A 203 -16.00 -9.93 6.15
N ALA A 204 -15.58 -10.50 7.28
CA ALA A 204 -15.18 -9.67 8.42
C ALA A 204 -14.07 -8.64 8.09
N PRO A 205 -12.98 -9.00 7.38
CA PRO A 205 -11.93 -8.03 7.04
C PRO A 205 -12.32 -7.08 5.90
N ASN A 206 -13.40 -7.34 5.14
CA ASN A 206 -13.88 -6.47 4.06
C ASN A 206 -15.42 -6.33 4.17
N PRO A 207 -15.91 -5.52 5.12
CA PRO A 207 -17.27 -5.68 5.65
C PRO A 207 -18.38 -5.02 4.82
N ARG A 208 -18.07 -4.32 3.73
CA ARG A 208 -19.05 -3.51 2.97
C ARG A 208 -19.26 -3.96 1.54
N TYR A 209 -20.50 -3.79 1.08
CA TYR A 209 -20.92 -3.99 -0.30
C TYR A 209 -21.87 -2.88 -0.78
N PRO A 210 -21.56 -2.20 -1.90
CA PRO A 210 -20.20 -2.01 -2.43
C PRO A 210 -19.35 -1.24 -1.42
N ASN A 211 -18.05 -1.49 -1.39
CA ASN A 211 -17.14 -0.68 -0.58
C ASN A 211 -16.63 0.49 -1.43
N ASN A 212 -17.31 1.64 -1.39
CA ASN A 212 -16.88 2.84 -2.12
C ASN A 212 -15.88 3.71 -1.34
N PHE A 213 -15.74 3.50 -0.03
CA PHE A 213 -15.06 4.46 0.83
C PHE A 213 -13.74 3.95 1.42
N GLY A 214 -13.51 2.64 1.48
CA GLY A 214 -12.27 2.08 2.02
C GLY A 214 -12.24 1.92 3.54
N HIS A 215 -11.14 1.39 4.05
CA HIS A 215 -10.89 1.17 5.46
C HIS A 215 -9.41 0.95 5.72
N ILE A 216 -9.02 0.92 7.00
CA ILE A 216 -7.67 0.56 7.41
C ILE A 216 -7.77 -0.61 8.38
N ILE A 217 -6.90 -1.60 8.22
CA ILE A 217 -6.78 -2.78 9.08
C ILE A 217 -5.53 -2.62 9.96
N GLU A 218 -5.66 -2.88 11.25
CA GLU A 218 -4.53 -2.99 12.16
C GLU A 218 -4.24 -4.48 12.44
N ILE A 219 -3.00 -4.92 12.18
CA ILE A 219 -2.50 -6.29 12.34
C ILE A 219 -1.58 -6.34 13.56
N LYS A 220 -2.02 -7.06 14.60
CA LYS A 220 -1.32 -7.24 15.88
C LYS A 220 -0.72 -8.63 15.95
N GLU A 221 0.54 -8.72 15.59
CA GLU A 221 1.27 -9.98 15.60
C GLU A 221 1.53 -10.49 17.02
N GLU A 222 1.48 -11.83 17.16
CA GLU A 222 1.63 -12.49 18.45
C GLU A 222 2.96 -12.08 19.11
N GLY A 223 2.86 -11.69 20.37
CA GLY A 223 4.02 -11.26 21.14
C GLY A 223 4.60 -9.91 20.71
N GLU A 224 3.88 -9.07 19.97
CA GLU A 224 4.37 -7.76 19.47
C GLU A 224 5.65 -7.91 18.64
N ASP A 225 5.77 -9.04 17.92
CA ASP A 225 6.94 -9.38 17.14
C ASP A 225 6.58 -9.40 15.66
N PRO A 226 7.14 -8.47 14.84
CA PRO A 226 6.88 -8.45 13.42
C PRO A 226 7.37 -9.70 12.70
N GLU A 227 8.11 -10.61 13.34
CA GLU A 227 8.52 -11.89 12.75
C GLU A 227 7.44 -12.99 12.90
N SER A 228 6.44 -12.81 13.76
CA SER A 228 5.43 -13.84 14.05
C SER A 228 4.59 -14.21 12.81
N THR A 229 4.17 -15.47 12.72
CA THR A 229 3.27 -15.93 11.65
C THR A 229 1.80 -15.94 12.07
N LYS A 230 1.48 -15.53 13.30
CA LYS A 230 0.12 -15.45 13.82
C LYS A 230 -0.19 -14.03 14.27
N PHE A 231 -1.41 -13.59 14.06
CA PHE A 231 -1.85 -12.26 14.46
C PHE A 231 -3.33 -12.24 14.86
N LYS A 232 -3.67 -11.19 15.60
CA LYS A 232 -5.04 -10.69 15.70
C LYS A 232 -5.16 -9.46 14.82
N TRP A 233 -6.36 -9.10 14.40
CA TRP A 233 -6.58 -7.91 13.60
C TRP A 233 -7.85 -7.15 14.01
N ASP A 234 -7.93 -5.87 13.66
CA ASP A 234 -9.12 -5.04 13.84
C ASP A 234 -9.25 -4.02 12.69
N ILE A 235 -10.40 -3.35 12.59
CA ILE A 235 -10.63 -2.22 11.68
C ILE A 235 -10.77 -0.93 12.53
N PRO A 236 -9.68 -0.17 12.73
CA PRO A 236 -9.72 1.11 13.44
C PRO A 236 -10.64 2.14 12.78
N ILE A 237 -10.68 2.15 11.45
CA ILE A 237 -11.50 3.07 10.68
C ILE A 237 -12.12 2.37 9.47
N LEU A 238 -13.44 2.41 9.40
CA LEU A 238 -14.22 2.14 8.20
C LEU A 238 -14.62 3.50 7.63
N CYS A 239 -13.96 3.93 6.55
CA CYS A 239 -14.08 5.27 6.01
C CYS A 239 -15.52 5.54 5.51
N GLY A 240 -15.95 6.78 5.50
CA GLY A 240 -17.33 7.10 5.11
C GLY A 240 -17.73 8.53 5.43
N ILE A 241 -19.03 8.71 5.46
CA ILE A 241 -19.74 9.95 5.71
C ILE A 241 -20.16 9.98 7.18
N SER A 242 -19.77 11.03 7.86
CA SER A 242 -20.09 11.29 9.27
C SER A 242 -21.59 11.53 9.42
N GLY A 243 -22.21 10.89 10.40
CA GLY A 243 -23.66 11.01 10.62
C GLY A 243 -24.55 10.34 9.57
N SER A 244 -23.99 9.63 8.57
CA SER A 244 -24.81 8.92 7.60
C SER A 244 -25.65 7.85 8.30
N PRO A 245 -26.98 7.80 8.07
CA PRO A 245 -27.83 6.73 8.57
C PRO A 245 -27.69 5.44 7.75
N ASP A 246 -27.09 5.52 6.56
CA ASP A 246 -26.83 4.35 5.72
C ASP A 246 -25.54 3.67 6.17
N THR A 247 -25.67 2.42 6.65
CA THR A 247 -24.56 1.63 7.18
C THR A 247 -23.48 1.33 6.14
N ASN A 248 -23.80 1.38 4.84
CA ASN A 248 -22.81 1.18 3.78
C ASN A 248 -21.95 2.42 3.51
N SER A 249 -22.43 3.61 3.87
CA SER A 249 -21.68 4.86 3.71
C SER A 249 -21.25 5.49 5.03
N GLN A 250 -21.65 4.94 6.18
CA GLN A 250 -21.34 5.49 7.50
C GLN A 250 -19.85 5.40 7.84
N LEU A 251 -19.30 6.51 8.35
CA LEU A 251 -17.97 6.53 8.99
C LEU A 251 -18.04 5.84 10.36
N VAL A 252 -17.20 4.84 10.57
CA VAL A 252 -17.08 4.11 11.84
C VAL A 252 -15.64 4.20 12.34
N LEU A 253 -15.47 4.67 13.58
CA LEU A 253 -14.19 4.72 14.29
C LEU A 253 -14.24 3.72 15.45
N TYR A 254 -13.33 2.75 15.47
CA TYR A 254 -13.24 1.74 16.52
C TYR A 254 -14.59 1.09 16.88
N LYS A 255 -15.29 0.58 15.85
CA LYS A 255 -16.59 -0.11 15.94
C LYS A 255 -17.76 0.78 16.40
N LYS A 256 -17.58 2.10 16.43
CA LYS A 256 -18.63 3.07 16.78
C LYS A 256 -18.87 4.05 15.63
N PRO A 257 -20.13 4.34 15.26
CA PRO A 257 -20.44 5.41 14.34
C PRO A 257 -19.81 6.72 14.81
N ALA A 258 -19.16 7.44 13.89
CA ALA A 258 -18.60 8.74 14.18
C ALA A 258 -19.71 9.79 14.42
N SER A 259 -19.41 10.82 15.22
CA SER A 259 -20.32 11.96 15.40
C SER A 259 -20.42 12.77 14.10
N ASN A 260 -21.47 13.59 13.99
CA ASN A 260 -21.69 14.43 12.81
C ASN A 260 -20.57 15.46 12.57
N ASP A 261 -19.86 15.86 13.64
CA ASP A 261 -18.78 16.84 13.59
C ASP A 261 -17.41 16.23 13.19
N THR A 262 -17.31 14.91 13.18
CA THR A 262 -16.11 14.21 12.68
C THR A 262 -15.95 14.48 11.18
N PRO A 263 -14.75 14.76 10.66
CA PRO A 263 -14.56 14.92 9.22
C PRO A 263 -14.80 13.60 8.48
N SER A 264 -15.53 13.65 7.38
CA SER A 264 -15.71 12.49 6.48
C SER A 264 -14.44 12.24 5.67
N ILE A 265 -14.17 10.97 5.37
CA ILE A 265 -13.00 10.48 4.63
C ILE A 265 -13.42 9.34 3.70
N SER A 266 -12.80 9.24 2.53
CA SER A 266 -12.90 8.09 1.64
C SER A 266 -11.56 7.83 0.98
N ALA A 267 -11.39 6.62 0.42
CA ALA A 267 -10.23 6.26 -0.37
C ALA A 267 -8.89 6.58 0.31
N PRO A 268 -8.69 6.10 1.56
CA PRO A 268 -7.39 6.20 2.19
C PRO A 268 -6.38 5.45 1.31
N ASP A 269 -5.19 6.01 1.15
CA ASP A 269 -4.15 5.44 0.30
C ASP A 269 -2.85 5.31 1.10
N ASN A 270 -2.06 6.38 1.17
CA ASN A 270 -0.79 6.36 1.91
C ASN A 270 -0.96 6.70 3.39
N ILE A 271 -0.09 6.15 4.24
CA ILE A 271 -0.05 6.44 5.68
C ILE A 271 1.35 6.73 6.19
N ALA A 272 1.45 7.52 7.26
CA ALA A 272 2.68 7.74 8.00
C ALA A 272 2.39 7.73 9.51
N ILE A 273 3.37 7.34 10.31
CA ILE A 273 3.24 7.29 11.76
C ILE A 273 4.10 8.38 12.40
N ASP A 274 3.48 9.23 13.20
CA ASP A 274 4.24 10.22 13.96
C ASP A 274 4.86 9.64 15.25
N LYS A 275 5.65 10.46 15.94
CA LYS A 275 6.36 10.07 17.17
C LYS A 275 5.46 9.53 18.29
N LEU A 276 4.20 9.97 18.34
CA LEU A 276 3.23 9.56 19.36
C LEU A 276 2.38 8.36 18.91
N GLY A 277 2.61 7.86 17.70
CA GLY A 277 1.86 6.77 17.12
C GLY A 277 0.53 7.21 16.51
N ASN A 278 0.31 8.50 16.23
CA ASN A 278 -0.84 8.89 15.42
C ASN A 278 -0.65 8.44 13.97
N VAL A 279 -1.73 8.05 13.32
CA VAL A 279 -1.76 7.59 11.94
C VAL A 279 -2.20 8.74 11.06
N TRP A 280 -1.29 9.23 10.24
CA TRP A 280 -1.53 10.27 9.24
C TRP A 280 -1.92 9.61 7.93
N ILE A 281 -3.09 9.92 7.40
CA ILE A 281 -3.75 9.20 6.31
C ILE A 281 -3.93 10.18 5.14
N ALA A 282 -3.22 9.94 4.05
CA ALA A 282 -3.44 10.61 2.77
C ALA A 282 -4.54 9.88 1.98
N THR A 283 -5.18 10.57 1.04
CA THR A 283 -6.29 10.00 0.24
C THR A 283 -6.05 10.17 -1.26
N ASP A 284 -6.52 9.18 -2.03
CA ASP A 284 -6.66 9.22 -3.49
C ASP A 284 -8.10 8.85 -3.89
N GLY A 285 -8.89 9.86 -4.25
CA GLY A 285 -10.18 9.66 -4.90
C GLY A 285 -11.39 10.12 -4.07
N ASN A 286 -11.20 10.92 -3.02
CA ASN A 286 -12.30 11.69 -2.42
C ASN A 286 -13.20 12.41 -3.46
N PRO A 287 -12.67 12.95 -4.58
CA PRO A 287 -13.50 13.63 -5.58
C PRO A 287 -14.48 12.73 -6.33
N GLY A 288 -14.35 11.41 -6.26
CA GLY A 288 -15.16 10.48 -7.06
C GLY A 288 -16.68 10.64 -6.85
N LYS A 289 -17.46 10.48 -7.92
CA LYS A 289 -18.94 10.61 -7.93
C LYS A 289 -19.65 9.69 -6.92
N SER A 290 -19.10 8.51 -6.65
CA SER A 290 -19.63 7.54 -5.66
C SER A 290 -19.06 7.73 -4.24
N ARG A 291 -18.26 8.78 -4.04
CA ARG A 291 -17.51 9.08 -2.81
C ARG A 291 -17.93 10.45 -2.25
N LEU A 292 -16.97 11.26 -1.77
CA LEU A 292 -17.27 12.49 -1.03
C LEU A 292 -17.47 13.72 -1.91
N GLN A 293 -17.01 13.69 -3.17
CA GLN A 293 -16.99 14.86 -4.06
C GLN A 293 -16.29 16.07 -3.42
N LYS A 294 -15.18 15.78 -2.72
CA LYS A 294 -14.31 16.76 -2.06
C LYS A 294 -12.88 16.53 -2.51
N ASN A 295 -12.01 17.51 -2.35
CA ASN A 295 -10.58 17.32 -2.59
C ASN A 295 -10.04 16.19 -1.70
N ASP A 296 -9.00 15.52 -2.19
CA ASP A 296 -8.17 14.68 -1.36
C ASP A 296 -7.44 15.49 -0.28
N GLY A 297 -7.00 14.82 0.78
CA GLY A 297 -6.45 15.50 1.95
C GLY A 297 -5.61 14.58 2.84
N VAL A 298 -5.11 15.15 3.93
CA VAL A 298 -4.45 14.39 5.00
C VAL A 298 -5.30 14.47 6.26
N TYR A 299 -5.51 13.31 6.87
CA TYR A 299 -6.26 13.13 8.10
C TYR A 299 -5.37 12.51 9.17
N VAL A 300 -5.73 12.68 10.44
CA VAL A 300 -4.94 12.16 11.56
C VAL A 300 -5.86 11.40 12.49
N LEU A 301 -5.56 10.12 12.70
CA LEU A 301 -6.22 9.24 13.66
C LEU A 301 -5.29 8.98 14.83
N ASN A 302 -5.72 9.34 16.04
CA ASN A 302 -5.02 8.95 17.26
C ASN A 302 -5.56 7.61 17.78
N PRO A 303 -4.73 6.54 17.86
CA PRO A 303 -5.25 5.23 18.21
C PRO A 303 -5.60 5.02 19.67
N PHE A 304 -5.17 5.93 20.56
CA PHE A 304 -5.36 5.82 22.00
C PHE A 304 -6.64 6.53 22.46
N ASN A 305 -6.82 7.79 22.07
CA ASN A 305 -8.00 8.59 22.42
C ASN A 305 -9.10 8.57 21.35
N LYS A 306 -8.82 7.98 20.17
CA LYS A 306 -9.77 7.79 19.05
C LYS A 306 -10.19 9.09 18.37
N GLU A 307 -9.45 10.17 18.61
CA GLU A 307 -9.68 11.44 17.94
C GLU A 307 -9.32 11.32 16.45
N PHE A 308 -10.18 11.85 15.59
CA PHE A 308 -9.99 11.89 14.16
C PHE A 308 -10.20 13.30 13.62
N LYS A 309 -9.21 13.84 12.93
CA LYS A 309 -9.20 15.22 12.43
C LYS A 309 -8.69 15.27 10.99
N MET A 310 -9.14 16.26 10.24
CA MET A 310 -8.52 16.62 8.96
C MET A 310 -7.40 17.62 9.25
N PHE A 311 -6.21 17.34 8.73
CA PHE A 311 -5.03 18.17 8.91
C PHE A 311 -4.83 19.15 7.75
N LEU A 312 -4.95 18.67 6.51
CA LEU A 312 -4.87 19.51 5.32
C LEU A 312 -5.83 19.02 4.23
N SER A 313 -6.25 19.94 3.37
CA SER A 313 -6.98 19.67 2.13
C SER A 313 -6.07 19.98 0.95
N GLY A 314 -6.12 19.13 -0.07
CA GLY A 314 -5.45 19.31 -1.34
C GLY A 314 -6.18 20.31 -2.25
N ILE A 315 -5.92 20.18 -3.54
CA ILE A 315 -6.46 21.06 -4.58
C ILE A 315 -7.29 20.25 -5.60
N PRO A 316 -8.09 20.89 -6.46
CA PRO A 316 -8.91 20.17 -7.44
C PRO A 316 -8.06 19.32 -8.41
N GLY A 317 -8.47 18.07 -8.58
CA GLY A 317 -7.83 17.15 -9.51
C GLY A 317 -6.48 16.59 -9.04
N CYS A 318 -6.09 16.75 -7.77
CA CYS A 318 -4.98 15.99 -7.21
C CYS A 318 -5.46 14.85 -6.32
N GLU A 319 -4.62 13.84 -6.16
CA GLU A 319 -4.50 13.08 -4.91
C GLU A 319 -3.42 13.70 -4.00
N ILE A 320 -3.39 13.28 -2.73
CA ILE A 320 -2.25 13.48 -1.84
C ILE A 320 -1.50 12.16 -1.70
N CYS A 321 -0.18 12.17 -1.90
CA CYS A 321 0.63 10.96 -1.74
C CYS A 321 1.95 11.20 -0.99
N GLY A 322 2.57 10.12 -0.52
CA GLY A 322 3.87 10.11 0.17
C GLY A 322 3.96 11.00 1.42
N PRO A 323 3.06 10.83 2.42
CA PRO A 323 3.21 11.49 3.72
C PRO A 323 4.51 11.02 4.42
N GLU A 324 5.32 11.93 4.94
CA GLU A 324 6.58 11.58 5.63
C GLU A 324 7.00 12.68 6.60
N PHE A 325 7.74 12.35 7.66
CA PHE A 325 8.26 13.32 8.62
C PHE A 325 9.78 13.49 8.54
N THR A 326 10.27 14.68 8.91
CA THR A 326 11.64 14.75 9.40
C THR A 326 11.81 13.94 10.68
N ASN A 327 13.01 13.45 10.95
CA ASN A 327 13.34 12.74 12.20
C ASN A 327 13.07 13.56 13.49
N ASP A 328 13.05 14.90 13.38
CA ASP A 328 12.70 15.81 14.49
C ASP A 328 11.20 16.16 14.53
N TYR A 329 10.41 15.66 13.58
CA TYR A 329 8.97 15.84 13.43
C TYR A 329 8.49 17.30 13.36
N LYS A 330 9.37 18.24 13.00
CA LYS A 330 8.99 19.65 12.80
C LYS A 330 8.41 19.94 11.42
N TYR A 331 8.70 19.05 10.47
CA TYR A 331 8.26 19.17 9.09
C TYR A 331 7.54 17.89 8.69
N PHE A 332 6.34 18.07 8.16
CA PHE A 332 5.58 17.02 7.48
C PHE A 332 5.68 17.25 5.98
N PHE A 333 6.08 16.25 5.22
CA PHE A 333 6.11 16.26 3.77
C PHE A 333 4.93 15.49 3.22
N CYS A 334 4.42 15.94 2.08
CA CYS A 334 3.50 15.19 1.22
C CYS A 334 3.60 15.75 -0.20
N ALA A 335 3.13 15.00 -1.19
CA ALA A 335 3.07 15.43 -2.58
C ALA A 335 1.63 15.71 -3.01
N ILE A 336 1.50 16.71 -3.89
CA ILE A 336 0.33 16.88 -4.76
C ILE A 336 0.69 16.16 -6.07
N GLN A 337 0.13 14.98 -6.32
CA GLN A 337 0.66 14.08 -7.36
C GLN A 337 0.32 14.56 -8.79
N HIS A 338 -0.96 14.70 -9.13
CA HIS A 338 -1.39 15.02 -10.50
C HIS A 338 -2.33 16.23 -10.55
N PRO A 339 -1.91 17.40 -10.03
CA PRO A 339 -2.80 18.56 -9.87
C PRO A 339 -3.54 18.91 -11.16
N GLY A 340 -4.85 19.15 -11.05
CA GLY A 340 -5.68 19.56 -12.17
C GLY A 340 -6.16 18.44 -13.10
N GLU A 341 -5.92 17.16 -12.76
CA GLU A 341 -6.53 16.04 -13.48
C GLU A 341 -8.06 16.13 -13.47
N ASP A 342 -8.66 15.84 -14.60
CA ASP A 342 -10.08 15.53 -14.70
C ASP A 342 -10.25 14.10 -15.26
N PRO A 343 -10.74 13.15 -14.45
CA PRO A 343 -10.91 11.77 -14.89
C PRO A 343 -11.99 11.60 -15.96
N GLU A 344 -12.83 12.62 -16.20
CA GLU A 344 -13.91 12.57 -17.20
C GLU A 344 -13.54 13.24 -18.51
N ASP A 345 -12.59 14.18 -18.49
CA ASP A 345 -12.16 14.93 -19.66
C ASP A 345 -10.69 15.34 -19.55
N THR A 346 -9.80 14.55 -20.15
CA THR A 346 -8.36 14.83 -20.20
C THR A 346 -7.99 16.18 -20.85
N GLY A 347 -8.91 16.83 -21.57
CA GLY A 347 -8.72 18.16 -22.14
C GLY A 347 -9.02 19.31 -21.18
N ARG A 348 -9.70 19.03 -20.05
CA ARG A 348 -10.07 20.02 -19.04
C ARG A 348 -9.08 19.97 -17.87
N ILE A 349 -8.53 21.14 -17.53
CA ILE A 349 -7.60 21.30 -16.41
C ILE A 349 -8.35 21.91 -15.23
N LEU A 350 -8.47 21.18 -14.12
CA LEU A 350 -9.23 21.62 -12.94
C LEU A 350 -8.46 22.61 -12.05
N SER A 351 -7.13 22.68 -12.19
CA SER A 351 -6.27 23.50 -11.35
C SER A 351 -5.01 23.94 -12.09
N GLN A 352 -4.52 25.15 -11.80
CA GLN A 352 -3.22 25.67 -12.29
C GLN A 352 -2.12 25.62 -11.22
N TRP A 353 -2.41 25.04 -10.06
CA TRP A 353 -1.46 24.91 -8.96
C TRP A 353 -0.15 24.21 -9.41
N PRO A 354 1.03 24.65 -8.93
CA PRO A 354 1.28 25.63 -7.86
C PRO A 354 1.33 27.09 -8.33
N TYR A 355 1.06 27.34 -9.60
CA TYR A 355 1.18 28.65 -10.21
C TYR A 355 -0.05 29.51 -9.95
N LEU A 356 0.16 30.68 -9.36
CA LEU A 356 -0.90 31.62 -9.02
C LEU A 356 -0.69 32.92 -9.79
N ASN A 357 -1.49 33.12 -10.84
CA ASN A 357 -1.57 34.37 -11.62
C ASN A 357 -0.27 34.80 -12.33
N ASP A 358 0.63 33.87 -12.66
CA ASP A 358 1.88 34.14 -13.39
C ASP A 358 1.78 33.85 -14.90
N GLY A 359 0.59 33.49 -15.39
CA GLY A 359 0.31 33.18 -16.80
C GLY A 359 0.59 31.73 -17.19
N VAL A 360 1.12 30.89 -16.29
CA VAL A 360 1.34 29.46 -16.55
C VAL A 360 0.01 28.71 -16.43
N LYS A 361 -0.31 27.92 -17.45
CA LYS A 361 -1.59 27.16 -17.53
C LYS A 361 -1.45 25.68 -17.19
N ILE A 362 -0.23 25.14 -17.23
CA ILE A 362 0.03 23.71 -17.04
C ILE A 362 0.38 23.48 -15.56
N PRO A 363 -0.42 22.71 -14.82
CA PRO A 363 -0.16 22.42 -13.41
C PRO A 363 1.07 21.52 -13.25
N ARG A 364 1.64 21.49 -12.05
CA ARG A 364 2.85 20.71 -11.77
C ARG A 364 2.76 19.88 -10.50
N PRO A 365 2.98 18.55 -10.59
CA PRO A 365 3.28 17.71 -9.43
C PRO A 365 4.35 18.37 -8.56
N SER A 366 4.13 18.43 -7.25
CA SER A 366 5.11 19.06 -6.34
C SER A 366 5.10 18.42 -4.97
N VAL A 367 6.28 18.26 -4.38
CA VAL A 367 6.47 17.92 -2.97
C VAL A 367 6.37 19.19 -2.14
N LEU A 368 5.58 19.14 -1.09
CA LEU A 368 5.39 20.22 -0.13
C LEU A 368 5.96 19.82 1.22
N PHE A 369 6.31 20.83 2.03
CA PHE A 369 6.47 20.64 3.46
C PHE A 369 5.55 21.58 4.21
N VAL A 370 5.00 21.08 5.31
CA VAL A 370 4.19 21.82 6.26
C VAL A 370 5.00 21.93 7.55
N ARG A 371 5.00 23.13 8.13
CA ARG A 371 5.65 23.41 9.43
C ARG A 371 4.79 24.32 10.27
N ARG A 372 4.94 24.22 11.59
CA ARG A 372 4.37 25.21 12.49
C ARG A 372 5.20 26.49 12.50
N LYS A 373 4.52 27.64 12.60
CA LYS A 373 5.19 28.96 12.69
C LYS A 373 5.96 29.14 14.01
N ASP A 374 5.53 28.46 15.07
CA ASP A 374 6.16 28.50 16.40
C ASP A 374 7.37 27.52 16.54
N GLY A 375 7.67 26.74 15.51
CA GLY A 375 8.83 25.83 15.48
C GLY A 375 8.67 24.57 16.35
N LYS A 376 7.48 24.31 16.90
CA LYS A 376 7.16 23.08 17.62
C LYS A 376 6.91 21.91 16.67
N ASP A 377 6.89 20.71 17.23
CA ASP A 377 6.55 19.47 16.54
C ASP A 377 5.16 19.56 15.92
N ILE A 378 5.00 19.03 14.71
CA ILE A 378 3.78 19.21 13.92
C ILE A 378 2.56 18.47 14.48
N TYR A 379 2.79 17.38 15.21
CA TYR A 379 1.76 16.57 15.86
C TYR A 379 1.32 17.10 17.24
N ALA A 380 1.96 18.17 17.74
CA ALA A 380 1.80 18.68 19.10
C ALA A 380 0.65 19.67 19.30
#